data_AF-A0A661RTP2-F1
#
_entry.id   AF-A0A661RTP2-F1
#
_cell.length_a   1.000
_cell.length_b   1.000
_cell.length_c   1.000
_cell.angle_alpha   90.00
_cell.angle_beta   90.00
_cell.angle_gamma   90.00
#
_symmetry.space_group_name_H-M   'P 1'
#
loop_
_entity.id
_entity.type
_entity.pdbx_description
1 polymer ?
#
loop_
_entity_poly.entity_id
_entity_poly.type
_entity_poly.pdbx_seq_one_letter_code
_entity_poly.pdbx_strand_id
1 'polypeptide(L)'
;KIVYGELSLMFNSGMDINAFLSDTDIEIQDIPRRCYIEAAERWQKYNQRRILMCHECGEKIRDLSCKKCGKAIKIRQHILSDFLIGAFAHVMKQKTIVTSDKGYYKTYFPELKIVSL
;
A
#
# COMPACT_ATOMS: atom_id res chain seq x y z
N LYS A 1 -10.63 -7.45 -0.27
CA LYS A 1 -11.34 -6.61 -1.26
C LYS A 1 -10.95 -5.12 -1.18
N ILE A 2 -9.67 -4.79 -0.93
CA ILE A 2 -9.23 -3.40 -0.73
C ILE A 2 -9.17 -2.66 -2.08
N VAL A 3 -8.40 -3.20 -3.03
CA VAL A 3 -8.26 -2.64 -4.39
C VAL A 3 -9.61 -2.49 -5.09
N TYR A 4 -10.52 -3.45 -4.92
CA TYR A 4 -11.88 -3.35 -5.43
C TYR A 4 -12.61 -2.10 -4.91
N GLY A 5 -12.50 -1.81 -3.61
CA GLY A 5 -13.11 -0.61 -3.01
C GLY A 5 -12.53 0.68 -3.57
N GLU A 6 -11.20 0.75 -3.75
CA GLU A 6 -10.54 1.91 -4.35
C GLU A 6 -10.94 2.09 -5.83
N LEU A 7 -10.96 1.00 -6.59
CA LEU A 7 -11.36 0.98 -8.00
C LEU A 7 -12.84 1.39 -8.17
N SER A 8 -13.72 1.02 -7.23
CA SER A 8 -15.16 1.31 -7.33
C SER A 8 -15.49 2.81 -7.41
N LEU A 9 -14.59 3.68 -6.94
CA LEU A 9 -14.75 5.13 -7.02
C LEU A 9 -14.64 5.68 -8.45
N MET A 10 -14.10 4.88 -9.39
CA MET A 10 -13.98 5.25 -10.80
C MET A 10 -15.25 4.95 -11.61
N PHE A 11 -16.27 4.35 -10.99
CA PHE A 11 -17.49 3.89 -11.64
C PHE A 11 -18.73 4.53 -11.02
N ASN A 12 -19.78 4.69 -11.82
CA ASN A 12 -21.03 5.33 -11.38
C ASN A 12 -21.91 4.38 -10.56
N SER A 13 -21.77 3.07 -10.75
CA SER A 13 -22.56 2.06 -10.07
C SER A 13 -21.78 0.76 -9.83
N GLY A 14 -22.31 -0.07 -8.93
CA GLY A 14 -21.80 -1.43 -8.72
C GLY A 14 -21.94 -2.33 -9.96
N MET A 15 -22.90 -2.05 -10.84
CA MET A 15 -23.04 -2.78 -12.11
C MET A 15 -21.89 -2.46 -13.07
N ASP A 16 -21.49 -1.19 -13.16
CA ASP A 16 -20.44 -0.76 -14.11
C ASP A 16 -19.07 -1.35 -13.75
N ILE A 17 -18.70 -1.37 -12.46
CA ILE A 17 -17.45 -2.03 -12.04
C ILE A 17 -17.50 -3.54 -12.29
N ASN A 18 -18.64 -4.20 -12.04
CA ASN A 18 -18.75 -5.64 -12.28
C ASN A 18 -18.66 -5.97 -13.77
N ALA A 19 -19.24 -5.15 -14.64
CA ALA A 19 -19.09 -5.29 -16.09
C ALA A 19 -17.62 -5.12 -16.51
N PHE A 20 -16.94 -4.08 -16.02
CA PHE A 20 -15.52 -3.87 -16.27
C PHE A 20 -14.65 -5.07 -15.84
N LEU A 21 -14.89 -5.61 -14.63
CA LEU A 21 -14.13 -6.77 -14.13
C LEU A 21 -14.37 -8.02 -15.00
N SER A 22 -15.62 -8.21 -15.47
CA SER A 22 -15.97 -9.29 -16.38
C SER A 22 -15.31 -9.12 -17.75
N ASP A 23 -15.35 -7.92 -18.33
CA ASP A 23 -14.78 -7.63 -19.66
C ASP A 23 -13.25 -7.73 -19.69
N THR A 24 -12.60 -7.64 -18.54
CA THR A 24 -11.14 -7.68 -18.39
C THR A 24 -10.61 -8.97 -17.78
N ASP A 25 -11.49 -9.94 -17.51
CA ASP A 25 -11.17 -11.19 -16.80
C ASP A 25 -10.44 -10.96 -15.45
N ILE A 26 -10.78 -9.87 -14.75
CA ILE A 26 -10.21 -9.56 -13.43
C ILE A 26 -11.00 -10.29 -12.34
N GLU A 27 -10.32 -11.21 -11.65
CA GLU A 27 -10.89 -11.92 -10.52
C GLU A 27 -10.64 -11.21 -9.18
N ILE A 28 -11.69 -11.10 -8.37
CA ILE A 28 -11.58 -10.64 -6.98
C ILE A 28 -11.30 -11.85 -6.08
N GLN A 29 -10.15 -11.84 -5.40
CA GLN A 29 -9.79 -12.89 -4.45
C GLN A 29 -9.77 -12.38 -3.00
N ASP A 30 -10.04 -13.30 -2.08
CA ASP A 30 -9.87 -13.06 -0.65
C ASP A 30 -8.39 -13.12 -0.25
N ILE A 31 -8.00 -12.26 0.69
CA ILE A 31 -6.63 -12.22 1.18
C ILE A 31 -6.42 -13.37 2.19
N PRO A 32 -5.49 -14.31 1.96
CA PRO A 32 -5.19 -15.37 2.92
C PRO A 32 -4.66 -14.83 4.25
N ARG A 33 -4.97 -15.51 5.37
CA ARG A 33 -4.56 -15.09 6.73
C ARG A 33 -3.05 -14.80 6.86
N ARG A 34 -2.19 -15.58 6.18
CA ARG A 34 -0.73 -15.39 6.19
C ARG A 34 -0.30 -14.00 5.69
N CYS A 35 -1.04 -13.39 4.76
CA CYS A 35 -0.71 -12.09 4.21
C CYS A 35 -0.84 -10.98 5.26
N TYR A 36 -1.76 -11.13 6.22
CA TYR A 36 -1.95 -10.13 7.27
C TYR A 36 -0.74 -10.09 8.23
N ILE A 37 -0.19 -11.27 8.56
CA ILE A 37 1.00 -11.39 9.40
C ILE A 37 2.19 -10.74 8.68
N GLU A 38 2.41 -11.13 7.43
CA GLU A 38 3.49 -10.62 6.60
C GLU A 38 3.38 -9.10 6.33
N ALA A 39 2.17 -8.60 6.06
CA ALA A 39 1.91 -7.17 5.91
C ALA A 39 2.21 -6.40 7.20
N ALA A 40 1.82 -6.93 8.36
CA ALA A 40 2.07 -6.30 9.65
C ALA A 40 3.58 -6.17 9.94
N GLU A 41 4.37 -7.22 9.66
CA GLU A 41 5.82 -7.20 9.84
C GLU A 41 6.51 -6.15 8.95
N ARG A 42 6.14 -6.11 7.67
CA ARG A 42 6.69 -5.11 6.72
C ARG A 42 6.23 -3.69 7.09
N TRP A 43 4.97 -3.52 7.50
CA TRP A 43 4.44 -2.25 7.96
C TRP A 43 5.15 -1.75 9.23
N GLN A 44 5.48 -2.65 10.16
CA GLN A 44 6.27 -2.30 11.34
C GLN A 44 7.67 -1.81 10.96
N LYS A 45 8.36 -2.50 10.05
CA LYS A 45 9.68 -2.06 9.52
C LYS A 45 9.59 -0.70 8.84
N TYR A 46 8.53 -0.47 8.06
CA TYR A 46 8.28 0.82 7.44
C TYR A 46 8.10 1.92 8.49
N ASN A 47 7.27 1.68 9.51
CA ASN A 47 7.01 2.62 10.60
C ASN A 47 8.28 3.01 11.36
N GLN A 48 9.24 2.09 11.51
CA GLN A 48 10.53 2.35 12.16
C GLN A 48 11.49 3.20 11.32
N ARG A 49 11.39 3.14 9.99
CA ARG A 49 12.30 3.83 9.06
C ARG A 49 11.81 5.20 8.60
N ARG A 50 10.61 5.62 9.02
CA ARG A 50 10.03 6.91 8.58
C ARG A 50 10.86 8.06 9.12
N ILE A 51 11.39 8.87 8.21
CA ILE A 51 12.10 10.11 8.51
C ILE A 51 11.50 11.18 7.61
N LEU A 52 10.91 12.21 8.21
CA LEU A 52 10.49 13.41 7.49
C LEU A 52 11.72 14.27 7.28
N MET A 53 11.78 15.01 6.18
CA MET A 53 12.89 15.92 5.90
C MET A 53 12.37 17.32 5.66
N CYS A 54 12.99 18.33 6.28
CA CYS A 54 12.72 19.71 5.97
C CYS A 54 13.26 20.05 4.56
N HIS A 55 12.42 20.61 3.68
CA HIS A 55 12.84 20.97 2.32
C HIS A 55 13.82 22.16 2.30
N GLU A 56 13.73 23.06 3.28
CA GLU A 56 14.57 24.27 3.36
C GLU A 56 15.99 23.95 3.86
N CYS A 57 16.10 23.19 4.95
CA CYS A 57 17.38 22.96 5.64
C CYS A 57 17.88 21.51 5.57
N GLY A 58 17.10 20.57 5.03
CA GLY A 58 17.47 19.15 4.96
C GLY A 58 17.40 18.38 6.28
N GLU A 59 16.98 19.02 7.38
CA GLU A 59 16.94 18.38 8.70
C GLU A 59 15.99 17.18 8.72
N LYS A 60 16.45 16.08 9.31
CA LYS A 60 15.72 14.80 9.38
C LYS A 60 14.84 14.79 10.63
N ILE A 61 13.59 15.15 10.46
CA ILE A 61 12.56 15.14 11.49
C ILE A 61 12.05 13.70 11.67
N ARG A 62 12.47 13.05 12.76
CA ARG A 62 12.00 11.69 13.10
C ARG A 62 10.61 11.68 13.73
N ASP A 63 10.30 12.73 14.50
CA ASP A 63 9.04 12.87 15.22
C ASP A 63 8.40 14.23 14.91
N LEU A 64 7.14 14.21 14.51
CA LEU A 64 6.35 15.43 14.36
C LEU A 64 5.52 15.61 15.63
N SER A 65 5.57 16.77 16.29
CA SER A 65 4.83 17.03 17.53
C SER A 65 3.83 18.17 17.33
N CYS A 66 2.63 18.02 17.88
CA CYS A 66 1.63 19.08 17.85
C CYS A 66 2.09 20.28 18.68
N LYS A 67 2.24 21.45 18.04
CA LYS A 67 2.66 22.68 18.74
C LYS A 67 1.70 23.12 19.85
N LYS A 68 0.45 22.67 19.82
CA LYS A 68 -0.58 23.03 20.82
C LYS A 68 -0.60 22.09 22.03
N CYS A 69 -0.52 20.78 21.82
CA CYS A 69 -0.70 19.78 22.89
C CYS A 69 0.51 18.87 23.14
N GLY A 70 1.60 19.06 22.40
CA GLY A 70 2.84 18.28 22.53
C GLY A 70 2.74 16.82 22.05
N LYS A 71 1.55 16.30 21.74
CA LYS A 71 1.38 14.91 21.29
C LYS A 71 2.04 14.68 19.94
N ALA A 72 2.65 13.51 19.79
CA ALA A 72 3.20 13.05 18.51
C ALA A 72 2.10 12.96 17.44
N ILE A 73 2.36 13.54 16.28
CA ILE A 73 1.53 13.49 15.08
C ILE A 73 2.01 12.31 14.23
N LYS A 74 1.12 11.35 14.01
CA LYS A 74 1.37 10.22 13.12
C LYS A 74 1.14 10.66 11.67
N ILE A 75 2.21 10.92 10.91
CA ILE A 75 2.11 11.18 9.47
C ILE A 75 1.95 9.85 8.73
N ARG A 76 0.91 9.74 7.90
CA ARG A 76 0.64 8.56 7.07
C ARG A 76 1.05 8.84 5.63
N GLN A 77 2.27 8.50 5.27
CA GLN A 77 2.54 8.02 3.92
C GLN A 77 2.49 6.49 4.01
N HIS A 78 1.84 5.81 3.06
CA HIS A 78 1.44 4.39 3.06
C HIS A 78 0.77 3.84 4.34
N ILE A 79 -0.44 3.31 4.15
CA ILE A 79 -1.26 2.70 5.20
C ILE A 79 -1.17 1.18 5.13
N LEU A 80 -1.75 0.48 6.11
CA LEU A 80 -1.68 -0.99 6.18
C LEU A 80 -2.21 -1.67 4.90
N SER A 81 -3.16 -1.05 4.18
CA SER A 81 -3.68 -1.60 2.93
C SER A 81 -2.61 -1.76 1.85
N ASP A 82 -1.68 -0.82 1.70
CA ASP A 82 -0.56 -0.93 0.74
C ASP A 82 0.28 -2.19 1.02
N PHE A 83 0.53 -2.47 2.31
CA PHE A 83 1.26 -3.66 2.73
C PHE A 83 0.45 -4.94 2.53
N LEU A 84 -0.88 -4.89 2.73
CA LEU A 84 -1.75 -6.03 2.47
C LEU A 84 -1.80 -6.37 0.97
N ILE A 85 -1.79 -5.37 0.09
CA ILE A 85 -1.72 -5.55 -1.37
C ILE A 85 -0.39 -6.20 -1.75
N GLY A 86 0.73 -5.67 -1.26
CA GLY A 86 2.05 -6.25 -1.53
C GLY A 86 2.20 -7.68 -0.99
N ALA A 87 1.70 -7.95 0.22
CA ALA A 87 1.77 -9.28 0.81
C ALA A 87 0.89 -10.27 0.04
N PHE A 88 -0.30 -9.84 -0.39
CA PHE A 88 -1.15 -10.64 -1.26
C PHE A 88 -0.43 -10.99 -2.57
N ALA A 89 0.16 -10.01 -3.26
CA ALA A 89 0.94 -10.25 -4.46
C ALA A 89 2.11 -11.22 -4.22
N HIS A 90 2.77 -11.13 -3.06
CA HIS A 90 3.95 -11.96 -2.74
C HIS A 90 3.60 -13.43 -2.52
N VAL A 91 2.40 -13.71 -2.01
CA VAL A 91 1.95 -15.10 -1.81
C VAL A 91 1.32 -15.73 -3.06
N MET A 92 1.04 -14.93 -4.09
CA MET A 92 0.59 -15.44 -5.38
C MET A 92 1.74 -16.12 -6.13
N LYS A 93 1.41 -17.13 -6.94
CA LYS A 93 2.41 -17.93 -7.67
C LYS A 93 3.33 -17.08 -8.54
N GLN A 94 2.79 -16.04 -9.17
CA GLN A 94 3.49 -15.17 -10.11
C GLN A 94 4.33 -14.09 -9.40
N LYS A 95 4.09 -13.85 -8.10
CA LYS A 95 4.75 -12.78 -7.33
C LYS A 95 4.81 -11.46 -8.07
N THR A 96 3.75 -11.09 -8.80
CA THR A 96 3.76 -9.95 -9.71
C THR A 96 2.78 -8.89 -9.22
N ILE A 97 3.18 -7.62 -9.30
CA ILE A 97 2.32 -6.47 -9.00
C ILE A 97 2.40 -5.44 -10.12
N VAL A 98 1.24 -4.93 -10.54
CA VAL A 98 1.13 -3.78 -11.44
C VAL A 98 0.97 -2.53 -10.57
N THR A 99 1.87 -1.56 -10.69
CA THR A 99 1.85 -0.37 -9.83
C THR A 99 2.60 0.81 -10.43
N SER A 100 2.11 2.03 -10.14
CA SER A 100 2.84 3.28 -10.39
C SER A 100 3.87 3.58 -9.29
N ASP A 101 3.76 2.98 -8.11
CA ASP A 101 4.64 3.22 -6.97
C ASP A 101 5.78 2.18 -6.87
N LYS A 102 6.67 2.24 -7.86
CA LYS A 102 7.80 1.31 -7.95
C LYS A 102 8.71 1.38 -6.73
N GLY A 103 8.96 2.59 -6.23
CA GLY A 103 9.91 2.85 -5.15
C GLY A 103 9.47 2.16 -3.86
N TYR A 104 8.19 2.31 -3.52
CA TYR A 104 7.62 1.66 -2.34
C TYR A 104 7.70 0.14 -2.42
N TYR A 105 7.15 -0.47 -3.47
CA TYR A 105 7.09 -1.94 -3.58
C TYR A 105 8.48 -2.57 -3.74
N LYS A 106 9.42 -1.91 -4.43
CA LYS A 106 10.81 -2.39 -4.51
C LYS A 106 11.51 -2.37 -3.15
N THR A 107 11.17 -1.42 -2.28
CA THR A 107 11.79 -1.28 -0.96
C THR A 107 11.24 -2.29 0.05
N TYR A 108 9.92 -2.48 0.08
CA TYR A 108 9.25 -3.30 1.10
C TYR A 108 8.93 -4.73 0.63
N PHE A 109 8.85 -4.96 -0.67
CA PHE A 109 8.57 -6.25 -1.30
C PHE A 109 9.55 -6.54 -2.45
N PRO A 110 10.88 -6.58 -2.18
CA PRO A 110 11.90 -6.77 -3.22
C PRO A 110 11.76 -8.10 -3.99
N GLU A 111 10.99 -9.05 -3.47
CA GLU A 111 10.72 -10.34 -4.08
C GLU A 111 9.64 -10.29 -5.18
N LEU A 112 8.96 -9.15 -5.33
CA LEU A 112 7.93 -8.97 -6.35
C LEU A 112 8.54 -8.60 -7.71
N LYS A 113 8.02 -9.22 -8.76
CA LYS A 113 8.13 -8.72 -10.12
C LYS A 113 7.22 -7.51 -10.26
N ILE A 114 7.81 -6.34 -10.50
CA ILE A 114 7.07 -5.09 -10.66
C ILE A 114 6.82 -4.84 -12.15
N VAL A 115 5.55 -4.66 -12.52
CA VAL A 115 5.12 -4.16 -13.83
C VAL A 115 4.67 -2.71 -13.65
N SER A 116 5.27 -1.80 -14.39
CA SER A 116 4.89 -0.39 -14.39
C SER A 116 3.75 -0.13 -15.34
N LEU A 117 2.86 0.77 -14.95
CA LEU A 117 2.06 1.56 -15.87
C LEU A 117 2.86 2.75 -16.42
#